data_AF-W4ICM1-F1
#
_entry.id   AF-W4ICM1-F1
#
_cell.length_a   1.000
_cell.length_b   1.000
_cell.length_c   1.000
_cell.angle_alpha   90.00
_cell.angle_beta   90.00
_cell.angle_gamma   90.00
#
_symmetry.space_group_name_H-M   'P 1'
#
loop_
_entity.id
_entity.type
_entity.pdbx_description
1 polymer ?
#
loop_
_entity_poly.entity_id
_entity_poly.type
_entity_poly.pdbx_seq_one_letter_code
_entity_poly.pdbx_strand_id
1 'polypeptide(L)'
;MGKPLGYIMSNYDYQKNLRFGGSNEAYCFVRITSIGGINRSNNSALADQITKLLVSNLNVKSRRIYVEFRDCSAQNFAFSGSLFG
;
A
#
# COMPACT_ATOMS: atom_id res chain seq x y z
N MET A 1 -7.68 -5.73 8.31
CA MET A 1 -7.89 -6.91 7.44
C MET A 1 -7.88 -8.25 8.17
N GLY A 2 -7.57 -8.31 9.49
CA GLY A 2 -7.62 -9.57 10.24
C GLY A 2 -6.60 -10.62 9.80
N LYS A 3 -5.57 -10.23 9.03
CA LYS A 3 -4.51 -11.12 8.57
C LYS A 3 -3.46 -11.29 9.68
N PRO A 4 -2.92 -12.51 9.90
CA PRO A 4 -1.85 -12.70 10.88
C PRO A 4 -0.61 -11.89 10.50
N LEU A 5 0.06 -11.31 11.48
CA LEU A 5 1.24 -10.45 11.26
C LEU A 5 2.37 -11.18 10.52
N GLY A 6 2.52 -12.49 10.72
CA GLY A 6 3.52 -13.31 10.03
C GLY A 6 3.34 -13.40 8.50
N TYR A 7 2.20 -12.97 7.95
CA TYR A 7 1.95 -12.89 6.51
C TYR A 7 2.00 -11.45 5.96
N ILE A 8 2.42 -10.48 6.77
CA ILE A 8 2.53 -9.09 6.35
C ILE A 8 3.97 -8.81 5.89
N MET A 9 4.11 -8.37 4.65
CA MET A 9 5.35 -7.85 4.09
C MET A 9 5.18 -6.36 3.81
N SER A 10 6.18 -5.56 4.15
CA SER A 10 6.25 -4.14 3.82
C SER A 10 7.62 -3.80 3.24
N ASN A 11 7.66 -2.79 2.37
CA ASN A 11 8.88 -2.25 1.81
C ASN A 11 8.74 -0.72 1.70
N TYR A 12 9.83 0.00 1.91
CA TYR A 12 9.93 1.44 1.66
C TYR A 12 11.07 1.68 0.69
N ASP A 13 10.75 2.29 -0.45
CA ASP A 13 11.72 2.57 -1.50
C ASP A 13 11.69 4.06 -1.85
N TYR A 14 12.83 4.74 -1.63
CA TYR A 14 12.96 6.16 -1.86
C TYR A 14 13.33 6.45 -3.32
N GLN A 15 12.39 7.06 -4.04
CA GLN A 15 12.52 7.36 -5.46
C GLN A 15 12.89 8.83 -5.70
N LYS A 16 14.19 9.14 -5.74
CA LYS A 16 14.74 10.52 -5.84
C LYS A 16 14.20 11.33 -7.03
N ASN A 17 13.94 10.68 -8.17
CA ASN A 17 13.61 11.34 -9.43
C ASN A 17 12.12 11.30 -9.79
N LEU A 18 11.29 10.65 -8.97
CA LEU A 18 9.88 10.51 -9.29
C LEU A 18 9.13 11.79 -8.89
N ARG A 19 8.20 12.23 -9.75
CA ARG A 19 7.48 13.50 -9.67
C ARG A 19 5.99 13.25 -9.59
N PHE A 20 5.27 14.13 -8.90
CA PHE A 20 3.80 14.13 -8.86
C PHE A 20 3.25 15.49 -9.31
N GLY A 21 2.35 15.45 -10.30
CA GLY A 21 1.81 16.66 -10.95
C GLY A 21 2.90 17.54 -11.56
N GLY A 22 3.97 16.93 -12.10
CA GLY A 22 5.12 17.66 -12.64
C GLY A 22 5.99 18.36 -11.59
N SER A 23 5.74 18.21 -10.29
CA SER A 23 6.52 18.83 -9.21
C SER A 23 7.42 17.82 -8.47
N ASN A 24 8.56 18.32 -7.97
CA ASN A 24 9.50 17.62 -7.08
C ASN A 24 9.11 17.70 -5.60
N GLU A 25 7.99 18.35 -5.24
CA GLU A 25 7.49 18.27 -3.87
C GLU A 25 7.30 16.81 -3.46
N ALA A 26 7.58 16.49 -2.19
CA ALA A 26 7.45 15.14 -1.66
C ALA A 26 6.04 14.57 -1.94
N TYR A 27 5.98 13.30 -2.33
CA TYR A 27 4.76 12.57 -2.63
C TYR A 27 4.98 11.10 -2.23
N CYS A 28 3.91 10.32 -2.11
CA CYS A 28 4.00 8.88 -1.86
C CYS A 28 3.04 8.12 -2.78
N PHE A 29 3.50 6.99 -3.30
CA PHE A 29 2.65 6.01 -3.94
C PHE A 29 2.74 4.71 -3.14
N VAL A 30 1.60 4.25 -2.62
CA VAL A 30 1.50 3.01 -1.85
C VAL A 30 0.70 2.01 -2.66
N ARG A 31 1.20 0.78 -2.75
CA ARG A 31 0.44 -0.36 -3.27
C ARG A 31 0.22 -1.35 -2.15
N ILE A 32 -1.03 -1.73 -1.95
CA ILE A 32 -1.43 -2.81 -1.04
C ILE A 32 -1.99 -3.94 -1.89
N THR A 33 -1.30 -5.08 -1.87
CA THR A 33 -1.78 -6.30 -2.53
C THR A 33 -2.15 -7.31 -1.45
N SER A 34 -3.32 -7.93 -1.56
CA SER A 34 -3.77 -8.94 -0.60
C SER A 34 -4.59 -10.01 -1.31
N ILE A 35 -4.55 -11.23 -0.77
CA ILE A 35 -5.49 -12.29 -1.13
C ILE A 35 -6.78 -12.06 -0.36
N GLY A 36 -7.79 -11.51 -1.04
CA GLY A 36 -9.04 -11.11 -0.42
C GLY A 36 -8.89 -9.97 0.58
N GLY A 37 -10.02 -9.55 1.16
CA GLY A 37 -10.08 -8.43 2.10
C GLY A 37 -9.98 -7.05 1.43
N ILE A 38 -9.80 -6.99 0.11
CA ILE A 38 -9.89 -5.76 -0.68
C ILE A 38 -11.36 -5.50 -0.97
N ASN A 39 -11.90 -4.46 -0.36
CA ASN A 39 -13.30 -4.03 -0.52
C ASN A 39 -13.45 -2.58 -0.06
N ARG A 40 -14.57 -1.94 -0.39
CA ARG A 40 -14.80 -0.50 -0.11
C ARG A 40 -14.56 -0.13 1.36
N SER A 41 -15.05 -0.93 2.30
CA SER A 41 -14.93 -0.64 3.73
C SER A 41 -13.48 -0.72 4.21
N ASN A 42 -12.82 -1.85 3.96
CA ASN A 42 -11.42 -2.07 4.35
C ASN A 42 -10.48 -1.07 3.66
N ASN A 43 -10.68 -0.83 2.37
CA ASN A 43 -9.84 0.07 1.59
C ASN A 43 -9.97 1.51 2.11
N SER A 44 -11.18 1.97 2.44
CA SER A 44 -11.39 3.29 3.01
C SER A 44 -10.67 3.46 4.35
N ALA A 45 -10.80 2.48 5.25
CA ALA A 45 -10.15 2.53 6.57
C ALA A 45 -8.62 2.51 6.46
N LEU A 46 -8.07 1.64 5.60
CA LEU A 46 -6.62 1.55 5.39
C LEU A 46 -6.06 2.79 4.70
N ALA A 47 -6.75 3.34 3.71
CA ALA A 47 -6.30 4.55 3.02
C ALA A 47 -6.16 5.73 3.98
N ASP A 48 -7.13 5.92 4.89
CA ASP A 48 -7.07 6.95 5.93
C ASP A 48 -5.89 6.73 6.89
N GLN A 49 -5.76 5.52 7.43
CA GLN A 49 -4.67 5.18 8.37
C GLN A 49 -3.28 5.35 7.76
N ILE A 50 -3.07 4.87 6.52
CA ILE A 50 -1.80 4.97 5.81
C ILE A 50 -1.50 6.44 5.47
N THR A 51 -2.48 7.20 5.01
CA THR A 51 -2.30 8.63 4.74
C THR A 51 -1.85 9.36 5.99
N LYS A 52 -2.51 9.12 7.15
CA LYS A 52 -2.13 9.72 8.42
C LYS A 52 -0.71 9.34 8.84
N LEU A 53 -0.33 8.07 8.70
CA LEU A 53 1.00 7.57 9.02
C LEU A 53 2.08 8.24 8.16
N LEU A 54 1.86 8.38 6.85
CA LEU A 54 2.82 8.99 5.94
C LEU A 54 2.94 10.50 6.15
N VAL A 55 1.82 11.19 6.43
CA VAL A 55 1.84 12.62 6.78
C VAL A 55 2.67 12.83 8.05
N SER A 56 2.46 12.03 9.10
CA SER A 56 3.14 12.23 10.38
C SER A 56 4.62 11.85 10.37
N ASN A 57 4.99 10.79 9.65
CA ASN A 57 6.36 10.26 9.67
C ASN A 57 7.26 10.83 8.56
N LEU A 58 6.69 11.17 7.40
CA LEU A 58 7.46 11.58 6.21
C LEU A 58 7.20 13.03 5.78
N ASN A 59 6.31 13.76 6.49
CA ASN A 59 5.95 15.15 6.19
C ASN A 59 5.48 15.36 4.74
N VAL A 60 4.78 14.37 4.17
CA VAL A 60 4.18 14.44 2.83
C VAL A 60 2.77 15.02 2.94
N LYS A 61 2.40 15.94 2.05
CA LYS A 61 1.05 16.50 1.99
C LYS A 61 0.04 15.41 1.60
N SER A 62 -1.07 15.26 2.32
CA SER A 62 -2.09 14.23 2.08
C SER A 62 -2.56 14.14 0.62
N ARG A 63 -2.76 15.30 -0.03
CA ARG A 63 -3.16 15.41 -1.45
C ARG A 63 -2.14 14.84 -2.46
N ARG A 64 -0.93 14.50 -2.01
CA ARG A 64 0.17 13.94 -2.82
C ARG A 64 0.42 12.47 -2.46
N ILE A 65 -0.55 11.81 -1.84
CA ILE A 65 -0.49 10.40 -1.48
C ILE A 65 -1.53 9.65 -2.29
N TYR A 66 -1.08 8.66 -3.06
CA TYR A 66 -1.94 7.67 -3.69
C TYR A 66 -1.80 6.33 -2.98
N VAL A 67 -2.94 5.64 -2.81
CA VAL A 67 -3.00 4.28 -2.28
C VAL A 67 -3.76 3.42 -3.29
N GLU A 68 -3.05 2.53 -3.96
CA GLU A 68 -3.60 1.53 -4.87
C GLU A 68 -3.87 0.23 -4.09
N PHE A 69 -5.08 -0.31 -4.23
CA PHE A 69 -5.44 -1.61 -3.68
C PHE A 69 -5.57 -2.64 -4.81
N ARG A 70 -4.90 -3.79 -4.67
CA ARG A 70 -4.96 -4.90 -5.61
C ARG A 70 -5.43 -6.16 -4.92
N ASP A 71 -6.56 -6.69 -5.39
CA ASP A 71 -7.01 -8.02 -4.99
C ASP A 71 -6.31 -9.06 -5.85
N CYS A 72 -5.65 -10.03 -5.22
CA CYS A 72 -4.95 -11.11 -5.91
C CYS A 72 -5.62 -12.44 -5.56
N SER A 73 -5.90 -13.27 -6.56
CA SER A 73 -6.38 -14.63 -6.29
C SER A 73 -5.27 -15.46 -5.64
N ALA A 74 -5.66 -16.45 -4.82
CA ALA A 74 -4.70 -17.34 -4.16
C ALA A 74 -3.83 -18.13 -5.16
N GLN A 75 -4.39 -18.46 -6.33
CA GLN A 75 -3.68 -19.13 -7.43
C GLN A 75 -2.65 -18.24 -8.15
N ASN A 76 -2.65 -16.93 -7.89
CA ASN A 76 -1.71 -15.97 -8.48
C ASN A 76 -0.73 -15.40 -7.45
N PHE A 77 -0.65 -15.99 -6.26
CA PHE A 77 0.21 -15.53 -5.19
C PHE A 77 0.93 -16.73 -4.56
N ALA A 78 2.26 -16.71 -4.59
CA ALA A 78 3.09 -17.76 -4.01
C ALA A 78 3.75 -17.33 -2.70
N PHE A 79 3.93 -18.27 -1.77
CA PHE A 79 4.73 -18.14 -0.57
C PHE A 79 5.45 -19.47 -0.31
N SER A 80 6.73 -19.40 0.10
CA SER A 80 7.54 -20.59 0.37
C SER A 80 7.59 -21.60 -0.79
N GLY A 81 7.62 -21.12 -2.03
CA GLY A 81 7.73 -21.96 -3.23
C GLY A 81 6.42 -22.64 -3.67
N SER A 82 5.27 -22.29 -3.10
CA SER A 82 3.96 -22.84 -3.49
C SER A 82 2.88 -21.77 -3.55
N LEU A 83 1.86 -21.98 -4.37
CA LEU A 83 0.68 -21.10 -4.45
C LEU A 83 -0.16 -21.21 -3.16
N PHE A 84 -0.88 -20.15 -2.83
CA PHE A 84 -1.78 -20.17 -1.67
C PHE A 84 -3.07 -20.97 -1.89
N GLY A 85 -3.40 -21.33 -3.14
CA GLY A 85 -4.58 -22.13 -3.49
C GLY A 85 -4.38 -22.94 -4.74
#